data_AF-A0A6J1A3C5-F1
#
_entry.id   AF-A0A6J1A3C5-F1
#
_cell.length_a   1.000
_cell.length_b   1.000
_cell.length_c   1.000
_cell.angle_alpha   90.00
_cell.angle_beta   90.00
_cell.angle_gamma   90.00
#
_symmetry.space_group_name_H-M   'P 1'
#
loop_
_entity.id
_entity.type
_entity.pdbx_description
1 polymer ?
#
loop_
_entity_poly.entity_id
_entity_poly.type
_entity_poly.pdbx_seq_one_letter_code
_entity_poly.pdbx_strand_id
1 'polypeptide(L)'
;MKKGKESGKIQDHNMANEIDNEAQLETNEKVNGQLATNEEKFEPPSGEEDEKKLAAVMEMKRRKEKALVELRCRIEDAILGNFLLEKPKHDAISPRESAEAIEQLKEITLWGVPVMPSKRHVGTDVVLLKFLKAKDYKVHEAFEMLRKTLKWRQEFKADEILQENFGPDFEKVAYLNSKDREGHPLYYNIYGALRNTQIHDKILGSEEDCEKFLRWRVQYMEKGIKELKFEPGGADSIVQIIDLKNSPGPATKELRSLTRKARILLQDHYPELIHRSIIINVPLWYYVSHVLSSRLKTQRRNSKIVFARPGRVSETLLK
;
A
#
# COMPACT_ATOMS: atom_id res chain seq x y z
N MET A 1 -22.18 -46.06 -0.11
CA MET A 1 -20.89 -45.78 0.56
C MET A 1 -20.18 -44.62 -0.15
N LYS A 2 -19.89 -43.55 0.62
CA LYS A 2 -18.90 -42.48 0.41
C LYS A 2 -18.81 -41.79 -0.99
N LYS A 3 -19.61 -40.73 -1.17
CA LYS A 3 -19.18 -39.51 -1.90
C LYS A 3 -19.72 -38.30 -1.14
N GLY A 4 -18.90 -37.76 -0.25
CA GLY A 4 -19.26 -36.65 0.61
C GLY A 4 -18.10 -36.33 1.53
N LYS A 5 -17.09 -35.60 1.02
CA LYS A 5 -16.05 -34.87 1.76
C LYS A 5 -14.96 -34.40 0.79
N GLU A 6 -15.25 -33.40 -0.03
CA GLU A 6 -14.17 -32.67 -0.74
C GLU A 6 -14.51 -31.20 -1.00
N SER A 7 -15.81 -30.85 -1.09
CA SER A 7 -16.27 -29.46 -1.24
C SER A 7 -15.92 -28.53 -0.06
N GLY A 8 -15.75 -29.07 1.15
CA GLY A 8 -15.49 -28.27 2.36
C GLY A 8 -14.05 -27.74 2.52
N LYS A 9 -13.05 -28.34 1.85
CA LYS A 9 -11.63 -27.96 2.06
C LYS A 9 -11.16 -26.77 1.22
N ILE A 10 -11.91 -26.36 0.21
CA ILE A 10 -11.53 -25.28 -0.72
C ILE A 10 -12.01 -23.90 -0.22
N GLN A 11 -12.96 -23.85 0.72
CA GLN A 11 -13.50 -22.58 1.25
C GLN A 11 -12.66 -21.95 2.36
N ASP A 12 -11.99 -22.74 3.19
CA ASP A 12 -11.22 -22.26 4.37
C ASP A 12 -9.90 -21.56 4.02
N HIS A 13 -9.43 -21.72 2.78
CA HIS A 13 -8.19 -21.09 2.29
C HIS A 13 -8.34 -19.61 1.91
N ASN A 14 -9.55 -19.06 1.77
CA ASN A 14 -9.72 -17.79 1.05
C ASN A 14 -9.72 -16.53 1.92
N MET A 15 -10.20 -16.56 3.17
CA MET A 15 -10.22 -15.35 4.03
C MET A 15 -8.83 -14.99 4.57
N ALA A 16 -8.06 -15.98 5.01
CA ALA A 16 -6.69 -15.76 5.46
C ALA A 16 -5.83 -15.22 4.30
N ASN A 17 -6.05 -15.69 3.08
CA ASN A 17 -5.41 -15.13 1.90
C ASN A 17 -5.76 -13.65 1.66
N GLU A 18 -7.01 -13.21 1.85
CA GLU A 18 -7.35 -11.78 1.73
C GLU A 18 -6.67 -10.92 2.79
N ILE A 19 -6.66 -11.38 4.04
CA ILE A 19 -6.01 -10.66 5.14
C ILE A 19 -4.48 -10.66 4.97
N ASP A 20 -3.89 -11.79 4.54
CA ASP A 20 -2.47 -11.86 4.18
C ASP A 20 -2.18 -10.87 3.04
N ASN A 21 -3.04 -10.80 2.03
CA ASN A 21 -2.87 -9.87 0.92
C ASN A 21 -3.10 -8.41 1.34
N GLU A 22 -3.99 -8.13 2.29
CA GLU A 22 -4.20 -6.79 2.86
C GLU A 22 -3.00 -6.38 3.72
N ALA A 23 -2.47 -7.27 4.54
CA ALA A 23 -1.21 -7.06 5.25
C ALA A 23 -0.01 -6.92 4.30
N GLN A 24 -0.13 -7.43 3.07
CA GLN A 24 0.81 -7.30 1.96
C GLN A 24 0.37 -6.25 0.93
N LEU A 25 -0.31 -5.17 1.33
CA LEU A 25 -0.68 -4.05 0.43
C LEU A 25 0.49 -3.41 -0.34
N GLU A 26 1.71 -3.90 -0.13
CA GLU A 26 2.92 -3.57 -0.87
C GLU A 26 3.12 -4.43 -2.11
N THR A 27 4.02 -3.95 -2.96
CA THR A 27 4.14 -4.38 -4.34
C THR A 27 4.83 -5.71 -4.56
N ASN A 28 4.85 -6.11 -5.84
CA ASN A 28 5.24 -7.42 -6.31
C ASN A 28 6.78 -7.65 -6.26
N GLU A 29 7.42 -7.69 -5.09
CA GLU A 29 8.85 -8.10 -4.99
C GLU A 29 9.06 -9.60 -5.27
N LYS A 30 9.35 -10.03 -6.51
CA LYS A 30 9.95 -11.37 -6.67
C LYS A 30 11.31 -11.34 -5.96
N VAL A 31 11.39 -11.94 -4.77
CA VAL A 31 12.62 -12.01 -3.97
C VAL A 31 13.70 -12.71 -4.81
N ASN A 32 14.75 -11.96 -5.12
CA ASN A 32 16.04 -12.52 -5.48
C ASN A 32 17.05 -12.01 -4.45
N GLY A 33 17.57 -12.91 -3.62
CA GLY A 33 18.70 -12.66 -2.73
C GLY A 33 18.35 -12.11 -1.34
N GLN A 34 18.68 -12.90 -0.32
CA GLN A 34 18.69 -12.53 1.10
C GLN A 34 19.67 -11.38 1.38
N LEU A 35 19.28 -10.44 2.24
CA LEU A 35 20.16 -9.90 3.26
C LEU A 35 19.31 -9.51 4.47
N ALA A 36 19.51 -10.24 5.57
CA ALA A 36 18.93 -9.92 6.86
C ALA A 36 19.67 -8.72 7.45
N THR A 37 18.91 -7.71 7.88
CA THR A 37 19.40 -6.60 8.70
C THR A 37 19.47 -7.08 10.15
N ASN A 38 20.68 -7.37 10.64
CA ASN A 38 20.99 -7.31 12.07
C ASN A 38 21.96 -6.15 12.26
N GLU A 39 21.65 -5.26 13.20
CA GLU A 39 22.57 -4.24 13.69
C GLU A 39 23.74 -4.95 14.40
N GLU A 40 24.89 -5.04 13.74
CA GLU A 40 26.15 -5.40 14.38
C GLU A 40 27.16 -4.27 14.19
N LYS A 41 27.88 -3.98 15.28
CA LYS A 41 28.95 -2.98 15.38
C LYS A 41 29.90 -3.05 14.18
N PHE A 42 30.24 -1.88 13.65
CA PHE A 42 31.16 -1.71 12.53
C PHE A 42 32.59 -2.11 12.95
N GLU A 43 33.02 -3.32 12.60
CA GLU A 43 34.43 -3.69 12.48
C GLU A 43 34.88 -3.54 11.01
N PRO A 44 36.14 -3.16 10.75
CA PRO A 44 36.63 -2.95 9.38
C PRO A 44 36.63 -4.27 8.58
N PRO A 45 36.32 -4.23 7.27
CA PRO A 45 36.14 -5.43 6.46
C PRO A 45 37.47 -6.16 6.31
N SER A 46 37.53 -7.41 6.78
CA SER A 46 38.69 -8.29 6.62
C SER A 46 38.30 -9.51 5.78
N GLY A 47 38.22 -9.33 4.45
CA GLY A 47 38.04 -10.45 3.51
C GLY A 47 37.57 -10.07 2.10
N GLU A 48 37.99 -10.84 1.11
CA GLU A 48 37.63 -10.70 -0.32
C GLU A 48 36.11 -10.84 -0.58
N GLU A 49 35.39 -11.54 0.30
CA GLU A 49 33.93 -11.66 0.25
C GLU A 49 33.21 -10.36 0.66
N ASP A 50 33.76 -9.60 1.60
CA ASP A 50 33.14 -8.36 2.09
C ASP A 50 33.35 -7.20 1.12
N GLU A 51 34.48 -7.18 0.40
CA GLU A 51 34.69 -6.27 -0.74
C GLU A 51 33.70 -6.52 -1.88
N LYS A 52 33.46 -7.79 -2.23
CA LYS A 52 32.47 -8.17 -3.27
C LYS A 52 31.05 -7.77 -2.88
N LYS A 53 30.65 -7.99 -1.61
CA LYS A 53 29.36 -7.54 -1.08
C LYS A 53 29.22 -6.02 -1.15
N LEU A 54 30.25 -5.28 -0.73
CA LEU A 54 30.24 -3.82 -0.75
C LEU A 54 30.12 -3.28 -2.18
N ALA A 55 30.86 -3.84 -3.14
CA ALA A 55 30.76 -3.47 -4.55
C ALA A 55 29.35 -3.72 -5.11
N ALA A 56 28.72 -4.85 -4.77
CA ALA A 56 27.35 -5.14 -5.17
C ALA A 56 26.33 -4.15 -4.59
N VAL A 57 26.50 -3.74 -3.33
CA VAL A 57 25.66 -2.72 -2.68
C VAL A 57 25.80 -1.36 -3.39
N MET A 58 27.03 -0.94 -3.69
CA MET A 58 27.28 0.31 -4.41
C MET A 58 26.68 0.30 -5.83
N GLU A 59 26.82 -0.82 -6.55
CA GLU A 59 26.25 -0.97 -7.88
C GLU A 59 24.70 -0.93 -7.84
N MET A 60 24.09 -1.57 -6.84
CA MET A 60 22.65 -1.49 -6.64
C MET A 60 22.20 -0.06 -6.34
N LYS A 61 22.92 0.67 -5.49
CA LYS A 61 22.62 2.08 -5.18
C LYS A 61 22.69 2.94 -6.44
N ARG A 62 23.74 2.79 -7.24
CA ARG A 62 23.91 3.50 -8.53
C ARG A 62 22.75 3.23 -9.49
N ARG A 63 22.28 1.99 -9.59
CA ARG A 63 21.13 1.62 -10.43
C ARG A 63 19.84 2.30 -9.97
N LYS A 64 19.59 2.33 -8.66
CA LYS A 64 18.42 2.98 -8.05
C LYS A 64 18.44 4.49 -8.29
N GLU A 65 19.60 5.13 -8.13
CA GLU A 65 19.79 6.56 -8.43
C GLU A 65 19.56 6.87 -9.91
N LYS A 66 20.11 6.05 -10.82
CA LYS A 66 19.87 6.20 -12.26
C LYS A 66 18.39 6.09 -12.62
N ALA A 67 17.69 5.11 -12.03
CA ALA A 67 16.26 4.93 -12.25
C ALA A 67 15.44 6.14 -11.76
N LEU A 68 15.83 6.74 -10.63
CA LEU A 68 15.20 7.96 -10.13
C LEU A 68 15.41 9.14 -11.08
N VAL A 69 16.64 9.36 -11.56
CA VAL A 69 16.93 10.43 -12.52
C VAL A 69 16.13 10.22 -13.81
N GLU A 70 16.10 9.01 -14.36
CA GLU A 70 15.32 8.72 -15.57
C GLU A 70 13.82 8.95 -15.36
N LEU A 71 13.27 8.54 -14.20
CA LEU A 71 11.86 8.79 -13.89
C LEU A 71 11.56 10.30 -13.79
N ARG A 72 12.45 11.08 -13.16
CA ARG A 72 12.31 12.55 -13.09
C ARG A 72 12.25 13.16 -14.48
N CYS A 73 13.19 12.81 -15.36
CA CYS A 73 13.17 13.32 -16.74
C CYS A 73 11.88 12.96 -17.47
N ARG A 74 11.42 11.71 -17.39
CA ARG A 74 10.16 11.29 -18.04
C ARG A 74 8.94 12.06 -17.53
N ILE A 75 8.88 12.36 -16.24
CA ILE A 75 7.78 13.13 -15.64
C ILE A 75 7.84 14.58 -16.11
N GLU A 76 9.04 15.18 -16.07
CA GLU A 76 9.29 16.54 -16.55
C GLU A 76 8.85 16.67 -18.02
N ASP A 77 9.31 15.77 -18.89
CA ASP A 77 8.95 15.72 -20.31
C ASP A 77 7.45 15.54 -20.51
N ALA A 78 6.79 14.74 -19.67
CA ALA A 78 5.35 14.50 -19.74
C ALA A 78 4.49 15.68 -19.30
N ILE A 79 4.95 16.45 -18.31
CA ILE A 79 4.31 17.71 -17.89
C ILE A 79 4.48 18.76 -18.99
N LEU A 80 5.71 18.97 -19.45
CA LEU A 80 6.02 19.98 -20.47
C LEU A 80 5.42 19.65 -21.84
N GLY A 81 5.30 18.36 -22.16
CA GLY A 81 4.64 17.87 -23.37
C GLY A 81 3.12 17.71 -23.26
N ASN A 82 2.52 18.11 -22.13
CA ASN A 82 1.07 18.01 -21.88
C ASN A 82 0.49 16.60 -22.09
N PHE A 83 1.20 15.54 -21.67
CA PHE A 83 0.73 14.16 -21.84
C PHE A 83 0.74 13.32 -20.56
N LEU A 84 1.01 13.94 -19.40
CA LEU A 84 1.05 13.25 -18.11
C LEU A 84 -0.28 12.53 -17.80
N LEU A 85 -1.42 13.21 -17.93
CA LEU A 85 -2.75 12.63 -17.62
C LEU A 85 -3.40 11.96 -18.83
N GLU A 86 -3.45 12.66 -19.95
CA GLU A 86 -3.95 12.15 -21.22
C GLU A 86 -3.13 12.73 -22.37
N LYS A 87 -3.02 12.01 -23.50
CA LYS A 87 -2.45 12.60 -24.70
C LYS A 87 -3.46 13.58 -25.29
N PRO A 88 -3.05 14.79 -25.69
CA PRO A 88 -3.95 15.70 -26.37
C PRO A 88 -4.43 15.04 -27.66
N LYS A 89 -5.75 15.09 -27.92
CA LYS A 89 -6.28 14.65 -29.21
C LYS A 89 -5.74 15.62 -30.26
N HIS A 90 -5.12 15.08 -31.31
CA HIS A 90 -4.32 15.81 -32.31
C HIS A 90 -5.05 16.98 -33.02
N ASP A 91 -6.38 17.09 -32.88
CA ASP A 91 -7.22 18.05 -33.60
C ASP A 91 -8.00 19.04 -32.70
N ALA A 92 -7.78 19.08 -31.38
CA ALA A 92 -8.80 19.62 -30.47
C ALA A 92 -8.42 20.80 -29.55
N ILE A 93 -7.17 21.29 -29.51
CA ILE A 93 -6.75 22.26 -28.49
C ILE A 93 -5.91 23.37 -29.11
N SER A 94 -6.30 24.62 -28.90
CA SER A 94 -5.54 25.79 -29.33
C SER A 94 -4.19 25.89 -28.59
N PRO A 95 -3.18 26.59 -29.15
CA PRO A 95 -1.90 26.79 -28.46
C PRO A 95 -2.05 27.39 -27.06
N ARG A 96 -3.05 28.26 -26.87
CA ARG A 96 -3.35 28.90 -25.58
C ARG A 96 -3.85 27.88 -24.56
N GLU A 97 -4.84 27.07 -24.92
CA GLU A 97 -5.39 26.04 -24.02
C GLU A 97 -4.33 24.98 -23.68
N SER A 98 -3.45 24.64 -24.62
CA SER A 98 -2.31 23.76 -24.35
C SER A 98 -1.34 24.36 -23.32
N ALA A 99 -1.02 25.66 -23.43
CA ALA A 99 -0.19 26.35 -22.46
C ALA A 99 -0.84 26.40 -21.07
N GLU A 100 -2.13 26.72 -20.99
CA GLU A 100 -2.90 26.73 -19.74
C GLU A 100 -2.93 25.34 -19.09
N ALA A 101 -3.11 24.27 -19.87
CA ALA A 101 -3.05 22.89 -19.38
C ALA A 101 -1.66 22.51 -18.84
N ILE A 102 -0.58 22.93 -19.52
CA ILE A 102 0.78 22.72 -19.03
C ILE A 102 0.99 23.42 -17.68
N GLU A 103 0.55 24.67 -17.52
CA GLU A 103 0.66 25.37 -16.24
C GLU A 103 -0.11 24.65 -15.11
N GLN A 104 -1.30 24.12 -15.40
CA GLN A 104 -2.03 23.29 -14.43
C GLN A 104 -1.28 22.00 -14.07
N LEU A 105 -0.67 21.32 -15.06
CA LEU A 105 0.14 20.12 -14.81
C LEU A 105 1.39 20.41 -13.99
N LYS A 106 2.00 21.60 -14.11
CA LYS A 106 3.13 22.01 -13.27
C LYS A 106 2.73 22.14 -11.80
N GLU A 107 1.48 22.50 -11.52
CA GLU A 107 0.93 22.63 -10.17
C GLU A 107 0.38 21.32 -9.60
N ILE A 108 0.38 20.22 -10.35
CA ILE A 108 -0.14 18.95 -9.85
C ILE A 108 0.67 18.46 -8.63
N THR A 109 -0.07 18.03 -7.61
CA THR A 109 0.50 17.43 -6.41
C THR A 109 -0.02 16.01 -6.21
N LEU A 110 0.76 15.20 -5.51
CA LEU A 110 0.36 13.89 -5.01
C LEU A 110 0.64 13.88 -3.52
N TRP A 111 -0.40 13.68 -2.70
CA TRP A 111 -0.30 13.69 -1.24
C TRP A 111 0.33 14.97 -0.68
N GLY A 112 0.00 16.12 -1.29
CA GLY A 112 0.54 17.43 -0.92
C GLY A 112 1.96 17.71 -1.42
N VAL A 113 2.57 16.79 -2.16
CA VAL A 113 3.92 16.95 -2.72
C VAL A 113 3.85 17.28 -4.21
N PRO A 114 4.52 18.33 -4.70
CA PRO A 114 4.61 18.61 -6.14
C PRO A 114 5.27 17.45 -6.89
N VAL A 115 4.61 17.01 -7.97
CA VAL A 115 5.14 15.92 -8.82
C VAL A 115 6.24 16.42 -9.76
N MET A 116 6.23 17.72 -10.09
CA MET A 116 7.21 18.35 -10.97
C MET A 116 8.63 18.37 -10.36
N PRO A 117 9.61 17.64 -10.93
CA PRO A 117 10.94 17.51 -10.33
C PRO A 117 11.75 18.80 -10.27
N SER A 118 11.60 19.70 -11.25
CA SER A 118 12.26 21.02 -11.27
C SER A 118 11.80 21.98 -10.18
N LYS A 119 10.67 21.73 -9.51
CA LYS A 119 10.28 22.47 -8.29
C LYS A 119 11.18 22.18 -7.09
N ARG A 120 12.01 21.12 -7.16
CA ARG A 120 13.01 20.75 -6.13
C ARG A 120 12.43 20.64 -4.72
N HIS A 121 11.16 20.24 -4.60
CA HIS A 121 10.55 20.00 -3.31
C HIS A 121 11.18 18.78 -2.63
N VAL A 122 11.44 18.87 -1.32
CA VAL A 122 12.17 17.84 -0.55
C VAL A 122 11.49 16.47 -0.58
N GLY A 123 10.16 16.46 -0.71
CA GLY A 123 9.36 15.24 -0.78
C GLY A 123 9.19 14.62 -2.16
N THR A 124 9.55 15.32 -3.25
CA THR A 124 9.28 14.82 -4.60
C THR A 124 9.99 13.49 -4.82
N ASP A 125 11.28 13.41 -4.49
CA ASP A 125 12.04 12.17 -4.65
C ASP A 125 11.52 11.05 -3.73
N VAL A 126 11.04 11.38 -2.52
CA VAL A 126 10.43 10.41 -1.59
C VAL A 126 9.19 9.76 -2.22
N VAL A 127 8.30 10.57 -2.79
CA VAL A 127 7.09 10.08 -3.48
C VAL A 127 7.45 9.27 -4.72
N LEU A 128 8.36 9.76 -5.57
CA LEU A 128 8.76 9.04 -6.79
C LEU A 128 9.43 7.69 -6.49
N LEU A 129 10.23 7.62 -5.42
CA LEU A 129 10.85 6.36 -4.98
C LEU A 129 9.83 5.31 -4.57
N LYS A 130 8.64 5.70 -4.08
CA LYS A 130 7.56 4.75 -3.78
C LYS A 130 7.07 4.04 -5.04
N PHE A 131 6.87 4.78 -6.14
CA PHE A 131 6.50 4.19 -7.44
C PHE A 131 7.61 3.33 -8.05
N LEU A 132 8.88 3.72 -7.87
CA LEU A 132 10.00 2.91 -8.34
C LEU A 132 10.13 1.61 -7.56
N LYS A 133 10.15 1.67 -6.23
CA LYS A 133 10.12 0.47 -5.37
C LYS A 133 8.93 -0.42 -5.74
N ALA A 134 7.77 0.19 -5.98
CA ALA A 134 6.55 -0.50 -6.38
C ALA A 134 6.65 -1.36 -7.65
N LYS A 135 7.62 -1.04 -8.51
CA LYS A 135 7.82 -1.68 -9.81
C LYS A 135 9.23 -2.22 -9.97
N ASP A 136 9.88 -2.59 -8.86
CA ASP A 136 11.24 -3.13 -8.86
C ASP A 136 12.24 -2.24 -9.64
N TYR A 137 12.11 -0.93 -9.50
CA TYR A 137 12.88 0.11 -10.19
C TYR A 137 12.80 0.08 -11.72
N LYS A 138 11.77 -0.55 -12.30
CA LYS A 138 11.47 -0.47 -13.73
C LYS A 138 10.78 0.86 -14.04
N VAL A 139 11.57 1.79 -14.57
CA VAL A 139 11.18 3.20 -14.78
C VAL A 139 9.88 3.35 -15.56
N HIS A 140 9.71 2.63 -16.68
CA HIS A 140 8.51 2.75 -17.50
C HIS A 140 7.25 2.27 -16.77
N GLU A 141 7.31 1.14 -16.07
CA GLU A 141 6.18 0.62 -15.29
C GLU A 141 5.82 1.55 -14.12
N ALA A 142 6.83 2.14 -13.46
CA ALA A 142 6.63 3.10 -12.38
C ALA A 142 5.96 4.39 -12.87
N PHE A 143 6.43 4.92 -14.01
CA PHE A 143 5.84 6.08 -14.66
C PHE A 143 4.37 5.85 -15.04
N GLU A 144 4.04 4.72 -15.65
CA GLU A 144 2.66 4.38 -16.01
C GLU A 144 1.77 4.20 -14.78
N MET A 145 2.29 3.63 -13.68
CA MET A 145 1.56 3.54 -12.41
C MET A 145 1.26 4.93 -11.82
N LEU A 146 2.23 5.85 -11.86
CA LEU A 146 2.03 7.24 -11.41
C LEU A 146 0.93 7.93 -12.23
N ARG A 147 0.98 7.84 -13.57
CA ARG A 147 -0.03 8.43 -14.45
C ARG A 147 -1.43 7.90 -14.16
N LYS A 148 -1.56 6.57 -14.06
CA LYS A 148 -2.83 5.92 -13.70
C LYS A 148 -3.34 6.38 -12.35
N THR A 149 -2.45 6.55 -11.37
CA THR A 149 -2.81 7.05 -10.04
C THR A 149 -3.32 8.48 -10.11
N LEU A 150 -2.60 9.39 -10.77
CA LEU A 150 -3.02 10.80 -10.89
C LEU A 150 -4.36 10.93 -11.60
N LYS A 151 -4.58 10.17 -12.68
CA LYS A 151 -5.86 10.12 -13.39
C LYS A 151 -6.98 9.57 -12.51
N TRP A 152 -6.75 8.43 -11.86
CA TRP A 152 -7.71 7.83 -10.95
C TRP A 152 -8.10 8.78 -9.81
N ARG A 153 -7.14 9.54 -9.25
CA ARG A 153 -7.44 10.52 -8.19
C ARG A 153 -8.44 11.58 -8.64
N GLN A 154 -8.34 12.06 -9.88
CA GLN A 154 -9.29 13.02 -10.45
C GLN A 154 -10.67 12.39 -10.64
N GLU A 155 -10.74 11.20 -11.24
CA GLU A 155 -11.99 10.49 -11.51
C GLU A 155 -12.70 10.08 -10.19
N PHE A 156 -11.93 9.62 -9.21
CA PHE A 156 -12.43 9.18 -7.92
C PHE A 156 -12.70 10.32 -6.94
N LYS A 157 -12.25 11.55 -7.27
CA LYS A 157 -12.22 12.72 -6.38
C LYS A 157 -11.50 12.44 -5.06
N ALA A 158 -10.35 11.76 -5.14
CA ALA A 158 -9.59 11.34 -3.97
C ALA A 158 -9.08 12.53 -3.13
N ASP A 159 -8.77 13.66 -3.77
CA ASP A 159 -8.27 14.86 -3.05
C ASP A 159 -9.35 15.55 -2.21
N GLU A 160 -10.63 15.38 -2.56
CA GLU A 160 -11.78 15.93 -1.84
C GLU A 160 -12.34 14.98 -0.78
N ILE A 161 -11.89 13.72 -0.78
CA ILE A 161 -12.54 12.63 -0.04
C ILE A 161 -12.54 12.84 1.47
N LEU A 162 -11.59 13.62 2.00
CA LEU A 162 -11.52 13.94 3.43
C LEU A 162 -12.72 14.76 3.92
N GLN A 163 -13.45 15.43 3.01
CA GLN A 163 -14.65 16.21 3.33
C GLN A 163 -15.94 15.37 3.33
N GLU A 164 -15.88 14.12 2.86
CA GLU A 164 -17.05 13.25 2.81
C GLU A 164 -17.41 12.72 4.20
N ASN A 165 -18.72 12.59 4.47
CA ASN A 165 -19.21 12.06 5.72
C ASN A 165 -19.80 10.65 5.52
N PHE A 166 -19.18 9.65 6.15
CA PHE A 166 -19.62 8.26 6.08
C PHE A 166 -20.39 7.80 7.33
N GLY A 167 -20.54 8.67 8.33
CA GLY A 167 -21.18 8.36 9.61
C GLY A 167 -20.27 7.59 10.59
N PRO A 168 -20.72 7.39 11.84
CA PRO A 168 -19.91 6.85 12.93
C PRO A 168 -19.75 5.32 12.88
N ASP A 169 -20.53 4.62 12.06
CA ASP A 169 -20.55 3.15 12.05
C ASP A 169 -19.17 2.54 11.75
N PHE A 170 -18.42 3.21 10.87
CA PHE A 170 -17.11 2.75 10.45
C PHE A 170 -15.97 3.11 11.41
N GLU A 171 -16.19 4.02 12.37
CA GLU A 171 -15.20 4.35 13.41
C GLU A 171 -14.92 3.16 14.33
N LYS A 172 -15.84 2.20 14.39
CA LYS A 172 -15.65 0.92 15.11
C LYS A 172 -14.80 -0.08 14.32
N VAL A 173 -14.68 0.10 13.01
CA VAL A 173 -13.96 -0.80 12.10
C VAL A 173 -12.50 -0.37 11.96
N ALA A 174 -12.23 0.94 12.02
CA ALA A 174 -10.88 1.45 11.96
C ALA A 174 -10.72 2.77 12.73
N TYR A 175 -9.50 3.02 13.23
CA TYR A 175 -9.13 4.29 13.85
C TYR A 175 -7.63 4.58 13.67
N LEU A 176 -7.29 5.86 13.70
CA LEU A 176 -5.94 6.40 13.51
C LEU A 176 -5.75 7.54 14.52
N ASN A 177 -5.12 7.23 15.64
CA ASN A 177 -5.04 8.15 16.79
C ASN A 177 -3.73 8.04 17.58
N SER A 178 -2.73 7.34 17.04
CA SER A 178 -1.48 7.03 17.73
C SER A 178 -0.35 6.83 16.73
N LYS A 179 0.88 6.80 17.25
CA LYS A 179 2.12 6.66 16.47
C LYS A 179 3.02 5.61 17.12
N ASP A 180 3.86 4.96 16.32
CA ASP A 180 4.93 4.10 16.84
C ASP A 180 6.11 4.94 17.39
N ARG A 181 7.16 4.25 17.84
CA ARG A 181 8.38 4.90 18.39
C ARG A 181 9.17 5.69 17.34
N GLU A 182 9.01 5.37 16.06
CA GLU A 182 9.68 6.03 14.93
C GLU A 182 8.82 7.17 14.35
N GLY A 183 7.60 7.36 14.87
CA GLY A 183 6.69 8.42 14.47
C GLY A 183 5.74 8.05 13.34
N HIS A 184 5.70 6.79 12.90
CA HIS A 184 4.74 6.31 11.91
C HIS A 184 3.33 6.29 12.51
N PRO A 185 2.31 6.85 11.81
CA PRO A 185 0.92 6.71 12.22
C PRO A 185 0.52 5.24 12.31
N LEU A 186 -0.24 4.90 13.36
CA LEU A 186 -0.80 3.57 13.57
C LEU A 186 -2.22 3.50 13.01
N TYR A 187 -2.41 2.66 11.99
CA TYR A 187 -3.70 2.40 11.37
C TYR A 187 -4.31 1.08 11.85
N TYR A 188 -5.28 1.18 12.75
CA TYR A 188 -5.96 0.01 13.31
C TYR A 188 -7.12 -0.44 12.43
N ASN A 189 -7.21 -1.73 12.15
CA ASN A 189 -8.30 -2.38 11.43
C ASN A 189 -8.88 -3.51 12.31
N ILE A 190 -10.10 -3.31 12.81
CA ILE A 190 -10.77 -4.19 13.78
C ILE A 190 -11.80 -5.05 13.05
N TYR A 191 -11.38 -6.23 12.59
CA TYR A 191 -12.26 -7.12 11.83
C TYR A 191 -13.40 -7.70 12.68
N GLY A 192 -13.23 -7.76 13.99
CA GLY A 192 -14.30 -8.16 14.91
C GLY A 192 -15.56 -7.29 14.81
N ALA A 193 -15.42 -6.02 14.44
CA ALA A 193 -16.56 -5.11 14.26
C ALA A 193 -17.47 -5.53 13.10
N LEU A 194 -16.92 -6.21 12.08
CA LEU A 194 -17.66 -6.70 10.91
C LEU A 194 -18.57 -7.89 11.21
N ARG A 195 -18.55 -8.44 12.43
CA ARG A 195 -19.56 -9.40 12.89
C ARG A 195 -20.91 -8.76 13.21
N ASN A 196 -20.95 -7.45 13.45
CA ASN A 196 -22.19 -6.76 13.75
C ASN A 196 -23.06 -6.76 12.48
N THR A 197 -24.23 -7.40 12.55
CA THR A 197 -25.16 -7.51 11.41
C THR A 197 -25.58 -6.14 10.88
N GLN A 198 -25.73 -5.13 11.73
CA GLN A 198 -26.05 -3.77 11.29
C GLN A 198 -24.91 -3.13 10.49
N ILE A 199 -23.66 -3.38 10.87
CA ILE A 199 -22.49 -2.90 10.12
C ILE A 199 -22.36 -3.68 8.81
N HIS A 200 -22.59 -4.99 8.85
CA HIS A 200 -22.59 -5.85 7.67
C HIS A 200 -23.61 -5.39 6.64
N ASP A 201 -24.87 -5.15 7.04
CA ASP A 201 -25.95 -4.73 6.14
C ASP A 201 -25.69 -3.31 5.59
N LYS A 202 -25.04 -2.42 6.35
CA LYS A 202 -24.59 -1.10 5.84
C LYS A 202 -23.41 -1.16 4.89
N ILE A 203 -22.69 -2.28 4.81
CA ILE A 203 -21.56 -2.47 3.89
C ILE A 203 -22.02 -3.22 2.63
N LEU A 204 -22.94 -4.18 2.79
CA LEU A 204 -23.30 -5.15 1.76
C LEU A 204 -24.78 -5.12 1.37
N GLY A 205 -25.58 -4.19 1.92
CA GLY A 205 -27.02 -4.11 1.68
C GLY A 205 -27.38 -3.73 0.25
N SER A 206 -26.53 -2.97 -0.42
CA SER A 206 -26.70 -2.54 -1.81
C SER A 206 -25.36 -2.32 -2.52
N GLU A 207 -25.40 -2.07 -3.83
CA GLU A 207 -24.21 -1.66 -4.59
C GLU A 207 -23.69 -0.29 -4.13
N GLU A 208 -24.59 0.64 -3.81
CA GLU A 208 -24.25 1.96 -3.26
C GLU A 208 -23.54 1.83 -1.89
N ASP A 209 -23.98 0.90 -1.04
CA ASP A 209 -23.31 0.62 0.25
C ASP A 209 -21.90 0.06 0.05
N CYS A 210 -21.72 -0.81 -0.96
CA CYS A 210 -20.41 -1.34 -1.32
C CYS A 210 -19.48 -0.22 -1.80
N GLU A 211 -19.96 0.66 -2.66
CA GLU A 211 -19.20 1.83 -3.14
C GLU A 211 -18.86 2.77 -1.99
N LYS A 212 -19.82 3.06 -1.11
CA LYS A 212 -19.62 3.86 0.09
C LYS A 212 -18.52 3.27 0.99
N PHE A 213 -18.48 1.95 1.16
CA PHE A 213 -17.41 1.28 1.90
C PHE A 213 -16.05 1.42 1.21
N LEU A 214 -15.98 1.31 -0.12
CA LEU A 214 -14.73 1.53 -0.87
C LEU A 214 -14.23 2.96 -0.73
N ARG A 215 -15.12 3.96 -0.85
CA ARG A 215 -14.77 5.36 -0.64
C ARG A 215 -14.30 5.61 0.79
N TRP A 216 -15.00 5.05 1.78
CA TRP A 216 -14.60 5.13 3.17
C TRP A 216 -13.19 4.54 3.43
N ARG A 217 -12.87 3.38 2.83
CA ARG A 217 -11.53 2.77 2.90
C ARG A 217 -10.44 3.70 2.37
N VAL A 218 -10.70 4.34 1.22
CA VAL A 218 -9.79 5.33 0.64
C VAL A 218 -9.66 6.55 1.56
N GLN A 219 -10.76 7.05 2.12
CA GLN A 219 -10.73 8.18 3.04
C GLN A 219 -9.85 7.90 4.26
N TYR A 220 -9.92 6.70 4.82
CA TYR A 220 -9.09 6.33 5.97
C TYR A 220 -7.60 6.25 5.61
N MET A 221 -7.27 5.77 4.41
CA MET A 221 -5.90 5.83 3.91
C MET A 221 -5.43 7.30 3.78
N GLU A 222 -6.25 8.17 3.18
CA GLU A 222 -5.95 9.60 3.02
C GLU A 222 -5.81 10.34 4.36
N LYS A 223 -6.61 9.97 5.38
CA LYS A 223 -6.44 10.48 6.76
C LYS A 223 -5.06 10.14 7.30
N GLY A 224 -4.59 8.91 7.09
CA GLY A 224 -3.25 8.50 7.50
C GLY A 224 -2.16 9.22 6.72
N ILE A 225 -2.33 9.38 5.41
CA ILE A 225 -1.39 10.10 4.54
C ILE A 225 -1.20 11.55 5.00
N LYS A 226 -2.27 12.21 5.48
CA LYS A 226 -2.20 13.57 6.01
C LYS A 226 -1.26 13.71 7.22
N GLU A 227 -1.02 12.64 7.95
CA GLU A 227 -0.09 12.63 9.10
C GLU A 227 1.36 12.30 8.70
N LEU A 228 1.59 11.90 7.45
CA LEU A 228 2.91 11.54 6.93
C LEU A 228 3.75 12.77 6.62
N LYS A 229 5.07 12.57 6.68
CA LYS A 229 6.07 13.56 6.29
C LYS A 229 6.90 13.01 5.16
N PHE A 230 6.58 13.42 3.92
CA PHE A 230 7.38 13.09 2.75
C PHE A 230 8.63 13.96 2.70
N GLU A 231 9.61 13.63 3.53
CA GLU A 231 10.94 14.24 3.55
C GLU A 231 11.96 13.16 3.94
N PRO A 232 13.26 13.32 3.61
CA PRO A 232 14.27 12.35 4.00
C PRO A 232 14.30 12.12 5.51
N GLY A 233 14.08 10.88 5.96
CA GLY A 233 14.02 10.51 7.37
C GLY A 233 12.68 10.81 8.06
N GLY A 234 11.71 11.40 7.36
CA GLY A 234 10.34 11.55 7.85
C GLY A 234 9.58 10.22 7.84
N ALA A 235 8.58 10.11 8.72
CA ALA A 235 7.62 9.02 8.69
C ALA A 235 6.74 9.13 7.41
N ASP A 236 7.20 8.50 6.34
CA ASP A 236 6.61 8.57 5.00
C ASP A 236 5.63 7.41 4.70
N SER A 237 5.36 6.58 5.72
CA SER A 237 4.57 5.36 5.64
C SER A 237 3.86 5.05 6.96
N ILE A 238 2.90 4.14 6.92
CA ILE A 238 1.95 3.82 8.00
C ILE A 238 2.26 2.44 8.55
N VAL A 239 2.16 2.26 9.87
CA VAL A 239 2.13 0.91 10.47
C VAL A 239 0.67 0.47 10.59
N GLN A 240 0.33 -0.64 9.95
CA GLN A 240 -1.01 -1.21 10.00
C GLN A 240 -1.10 -2.22 11.16
N ILE A 241 -2.13 -2.10 11.99
CA ILE A 241 -2.44 -3.08 13.03
C ILE A 241 -3.78 -3.73 12.69
N ILE A 242 -3.77 -5.04 12.44
CA ILE A 242 -4.97 -5.80 12.06
C ILE A 242 -5.38 -6.66 13.24
N ASP A 243 -6.52 -6.34 13.86
CA ASP A 243 -7.08 -7.14 14.95
C ASP A 243 -8.09 -8.17 14.42
N LEU A 244 -7.71 -9.44 14.54
CA LEU A 244 -8.53 -10.58 14.15
C LEU A 244 -9.39 -11.15 15.28
N LYS A 245 -9.40 -10.52 16.47
CA LYS A 245 -10.26 -10.91 17.58
C LYS A 245 -11.71 -10.89 17.13
N ASN A 246 -12.40 -12.02 17.33
CA ASN A 246 -13.78 -12.19 16.89
C ASN A 246 -14.00 -11.89 15.40
N SER A 247 -12.99 -12.00 14.55
CA SER A 247 -13.18 -11.83 13.10
C SER A 247 -14.24 -12.82 12.57
N PRO A 248 -15.03 -12.42 11.56
CA PRO A 248 -15.88 -13.36 10.85
C PRO A 248 -14.99 -14.44 10.21
N GLY A 249 -15.38 -15.70 10.37
CA GLY A 249 -14.66 -16.81 9.76
C GLY A 249 -14.77 -16.79 8.23
N PRO A 250 -14.25 -17.82 7.55
CA PRO A 250 -14.23 -17.93 6.09
C PRO A 250 -15.61 -18.04 5.39
N ALA A 251 -16.73 -17.81 6.10
CA ALA A 251 -18.07 -17.99 5.57
C ALA A 251 -18.63 -16.79 4.77
N THR A 252 -18.11 -15.57 4.91
CA THR A 252 -18.70 -14.37 4.26
C THR A 252 -18.11 -14.06 2.87
N LYS A 253 -18.70 -14.62 1.81
CA LYS A 253 -18.19 -14.50 0.42
C LYS A 253 -18.22 -13.07 -0.13
N GLU A 254 -19.29 -12.33 0.15
CA GLU A 254 -19.49 -10.96 -0.35
C GLU A 254 -18.51 -9.99 0.29
N LEU A 255 -18.37 -10.03 1.62
CA LEU A 255 -17.36 -9.25 2.34
C LEU A 255 -15.94 -9.49 1.82
N ARG A 256 -15.61 -10.74 1.49
CA ARG A 256 -14.31 -11.06 0.86
C ARG A 256 -14.15 -10.44 -0.51
N SER A 257 -15.20 -10.47 -1.33
CA SER A 257 -15.17 -9.86 -2.66
C SER A 257 -14.92 -8.36 -2.56
N LEU A 258 -15.64 -7.68 -1.66
CA LEU A 258 -15.51 -6.25 -1.44
C LEU A 258 -14.14 -5.87 -0.84
N THR A 259 -13.65 -6.63 0.14
CA THR A 259 -12.32 -6.45 0.72
C THR A 259 -11.22 -6.62 -0.34
N ARG A 260 -11.37 -7.63 -1.23
CA ARG A 260 -10.45 -7.81 -2.36
C ARG A 260 -10.48 -6.62 -3.32
N LYS A 261 -11.66 -6.07 -3.65
CA LYS A 261 -11.79 -4.87 -4.49
C LYS A 261 -11.07 -3.68 -3.84
N ALA A 262 -11.32 -3.42 -2.55
CA ALA A 262 -10.67 -2.35 -1.80
C ALA A 262 -9.14 -2.51 -1.82
N ARG A 263 -8.65 -3.73 -1.61
CA ARG A 263 -7.22 -4.04 -1.63
C ARG A 263 -6.59 -3.78 -2.99
N ILE A 264 -7.19 -4.24 -4.08
CA ILE A 264 -6.66 -4.02 -5.45
C ILE A 264 -6.57 -2.52 -5.72
N LEU A 265 -7.62 -1.77 -5.39
CA LEU A 265 -7.64 -0.32 -5.52
C LEU A 265 -6.51 0.34 -4.73
N LEU A 266 -6.31 -0.04 -3.46
CA LEU A 266 -5.24 0.50 -2.64
C LEU A 266 -3.85 0.13 -3.20
N GLN A 267 -3.65 -1.11 -3.63
CA GLN A 267 -2.37 -1.56 -4.20
C GLN A 267 -2.02 -0.82 -5.50
N ASP A 268 -3.01 -0.53 -6.34
CA ASP A 268 -2.80 0.10 -7.65
C ASP A 268 -2.51 1.61 -7.55
N HIS A 269 -2.96 2.27 -6.47
CA HIS A 269 -2.95 3.73 -6.35
C HIS A 269 -2.22 4.29 -5.11
N TYR A 270 -1.88 3.45 -4.14
CA TYR A 270 -1.22 3.83 -2.88
C TYR A 270 0.08 3.03 -2.65
N PRO A 271 1.05 3.07 -3.59
CA PRO A 271 2.25 2.26 -3.51
C PRO A 271 3.13 2.62 -2.31
N GLU A 272 3.66 1.60 -1.63
CA GLU A 272 4.71 1.74 -0.61
C GLU A 272 4.39 2.77 0.50
N LEU A 273 3.11 2.83 0.89
CA LEU A 273 2.61 3.63 2.01
C LEU A 273 2.44 2.82 3.30
N ILE A 274 2.61 1.51 3.25
CA ILE A 274 2.69 0.66 4.44
C ILE A 274 4.17 0.45 4.79
N HIS A 275 4.52 0.64 6.06
CA HIS A 275 5.84 0.37 6.60
C HIS A 275 5.93 -1.07 7.11
N ARG A 276 4.91 -1.48 7.86
CA ARG A 276 4.80 -2.78 8.53
C ARG A 276 3.34 -3.09 8.82
N SER A 277 2.99 -4.37 8.77
CA SER A 277 1.69 -4.90 9.15
C SER A 277 1.83 -5.81 10.37
N ILE A 278 1.13 -5.51 11.46
CA ILE A 278 1.11 -6.30 12.70
C ILE A 278 -0.28 -6.89 12.86
N ILE A 279 -0.39 -8.21 12.73
CA ILE A 279 -1.67 -8.93 12.85
C ILE A 279 -1.75 -9.52 14.25
N ILE A 280 -2.73 -9.07 15.03
CA ILE A 280 -2.92 -9.44 16.43
C ILE A 280 -4.17 -10.29 16.64
N ASN A 281 -4.23 -10.98 17.78
CA ASN A 281 -5.31 -11.91 18.13
C ASN A 281 -5.57 -12.96 17.04
N VAL A 282 -4.52 -13.41 16.37
CA VAL A 282 -4.61 -14.31 15.22
C VAL A 282 -5.26 -15.64 15.66
N PRO A 283 -6.41 -16.03 15.08
CA PRO A 283 -7.11 -17.26 15.44
C PRO A 283 -6.42 -18.50 14.83
N LEU A 284 -6.65 -19.67 15.43
CA LEU A 284 -6.00 -20.91 14.98
C LEU A 284 -6.29 -21.25 13.51
N TRP A 285 -7.54 -21.05 13.06
CA TRP A 285 -7.93 -21.30 11.67
C TRP A 285 -7.11 -20.45 10.68
N TYR A 286 -6.76 -19.22 11.07
CA TYR A 286 -5.96 -18.33 10.24
C TYR A 286 -4.54 -18.87 10.12
N TYR A 287 -3.90 -19.25 11.23
CA TYR A 287 -2.56 -19.83 11.22
C TYR A 287 -2.47 -21.05 10.32
N VAL A 288 -3.44 -21.96 10.42
CA VAL A 288 -3.50 -23.17 9.58
C VAL A 288 -3.60 -22.79 8.10
N SER A 289 -4.46 -21.82 7.77
CA SER A 289 -4.67 -21.37 6.40
C SER A 289 -3.47 -20.63 5.79
N HIS A 290 -2.81 -19.76 6.59
CA HIS A 290 -1.58 -19.03 6.22
C HIS A 290 -0.42 -20.00 5.93
N VAL A 291 -0.18 -20.97 6.82
CA VAL A 291 0.88 -21.97 6.64
C VAL A 291 0.63 -22.82 5.39
N LEU A 292 -0.60 -23.22 5.12
CA LEU A 292 -0.94 -24.00 3.91
C LEU A 292 -0.77 -23.18 2.63
N SER A 293 -1.15 -21.89 2.65
CA SER A 293 -1.03 -21.00 1.48
C SER A 293 0.42 -20.57 1.20
N SER A 294 1.23 -20.39 2.24
CA SER A 294 2.66 -20.04 2.11
C SER A 294 3.50 -21.13 1.45
N ARG A 295 3.08 -22.40 1.53
CA ARG A 295 3.75 -23.53 0.87
C ARG A 295 3.54 -23.57 -0.65
N LEU A 296 2.48 -22.93 -1.14
CA LEU A 296 2.11 -22.87 -2.56
C LEU A 296 2.64 -21.61 -3.25
N LYS A 297 3.02 -20.58 -2.49
CA LYS A 297 3.59 -19.34 -2.99
C LYS A 297 5.12 -19.44 -2.93
N THR A 298 5.81 -19.24 -4.05
CA THR A 298 7.28 -19.08 -4.07
C THR A 298 7.64 -18.03 -3.02
N GLN A 299 8.49 -18.41 -2.07
CA GLN A 299 8.71 -17.74 -0.79
C GLN A 299 9.02 -16.23 -0.95
N ARG A 300 7.99 -15.40 -0.93
CA ARG A 300 8.08 -13.96 -0.68
C ARG A 300 8.16 -13.76 0.82
N ARG A 301 9.38 -13.65 1.34
CA ARG A 301 9.60 -13.41 2.77
C ARG A 301 9.56 -11.91 2.99
N ASN A 302 8.36 -11.33 3.05
CA ASN A 302 8.20 -9.92 3.39
C ASN A 302 8.48 -9.78 4.89
N SER A 303 9.64 -9.22 5.26
CA SER A 303 10.09 -8.95 6.64
C SER A 303 9.18 -8.00 7.42
N LYS A 304 8.10 -7.53 6.79
CA LYS A 304 7.20 -6.48 7.27
C LYS A 304 5.88 -7.00 7.86
N ILE A 305 5.65 -8.31 7.94
CA ILE A 305 4.45 -8.85 8.60
C ILE A 305 4.83 -9.53 9.90
N VAL A 306 4.20 -9.10 11.00
CA VAL A 306 4.38 -9.66 12.34
C VAL A 306 3.06 -10.26 12.82
N PHE A 307 3.09 -11.51 13.31
CA PHE A 307 1.90 -12.20 13.82
C PHE A 307 1.96 -12.35 15.34
N ALA A 308 0.90 -11.93 16.04
CA ALA A 308 0.74 -12.11 17.49
C ALA A 308 -0.48 -12.98 17.83
N ARG A 309 -0.24 -14.04 18.59
CA ARG A 309 -1.31 -14.82 19.24
C ARG A 309 -1.97 -14.00 20.34
N PRO A 310 -3.23 -14.31 20.73
CA PRO A 310 -3.93 -13.57 21.79
C PRO A 310 -3.12 -13.36 23.08
N GLY A 311 -2.35 -14.36 23.52
CA GLY A 311 -1.50 -14.26 24.72
C GLY A 311 -0.18 -13.49 24.56
N ARG A 312 0.16 -13.01 23.36
CA ARG A 312 1.42 -12.28 23.08
C ARG A 312 1.21 -10.90 22.46
N VAL A 313 -0.02 -10.40 22.44
CA VAL A 313 -0.35 -9.12 21.79
C VAL A 313 0.43 -7.97 22.41
N SER A 314 0.35 -7.79 23.74
CA SER A 314 1.04 -6.68 24.42
C SER A 314 2.55 -6.76 24.25
N GLU A 315 3.14 -7.95 24.38
CA GLU A 315 4.58 -8.16 24.17
C GLU A 315 5.00 -7.79 22.74
N THR A 316 4.16 -8.07 21.75
CA THR A 316 4.46 -7.79 20.34
C THR A 316 4.34 -6.31 20.00
N LEU A 317 3.31 -5.62 20.53
CA LEU A 317 3.07 -4.19 20.27
C LEU A 317 4.04 -3.26 21.00
N LEU A 318 4.68 -3.72 22.08
CA LEU A 318 5.65 -2.94 22.86
C LEU A 318 7.11 -3.08 22.38
N LYS A 319 7.37 -3.93 21.39
CA LYS A 319 8.68 -4.07 20.74
C LYS A 319 8.83 -3.00 19.67
#